data_AF-A0A2X2VE38-F1
#
_entry.id   AF-A0A2X2VE38-F1
#
_cell.length_a   1.000
_cell.length_b   1.000
_cell.length_c   1.000
_cell.angle_alpha   90.00
_cell.angle_beta   90.00
_cell.angle_gamma   90.00
#
_symmetry.space_group_name_H-M   'P 1'
#
loop_
_entity.id
_entity.type
_entity.pdbx_description
1 polymer ?
#
loop_
_entity_poly.entity_id
_entity_poly.type
_entity_poly.pdbx_seq_one_letter_code
_entity_poly.pdbx_strand_id
1 'polypeptide(L)'
;MEMNTCAAAQFQTADKKLNETYQNALKRAEPPQRDLLKKAQIAWIALRDADCALVSSGTEGGSIQPMIASQCMTDKTDEREAFLASLLQCEEGDLSCPLPPAG
;
A
#
# COMPACT_ATOMS: atom_id res chain seq x y z
N MET A 1 5.62 22.27 -13.19
CA MET A 1 4.39 21.92 -12.44
C MET A 1 3.71 20.67 -13.00
N GLU A 2 3.71 20.46 -14.33
CA GLU A 2 3.15 19.23 -14.95
C GLU A 2 3.76 17.90 -14.45
N MET A 3 5.06 17.90 -14.11
CA MET A 3 5.76 16.72 -13.60
C MET A 3 5.26 16.29 -12.20
N ASN A 4 5.01 17.27 -11.31
CA ASN A 4 4.47 17.00 -9.96
C ASN A 4 3.02 16.51 -10.04
N THR A 5 2.23 17.03 -10.99
CA THR A 5 0.84 16.55 -11.19
C THR A 5 0.79 15.14 -11.75
N CYS A 6 1.74 14.74 -12.59
CA CYS A 6 1.86 13.36 -13.08
C CYS A 6 2.20 12.39 -11.92
N ALA A 7 3.19 12.74 -11.10
CA ALA A 7 3.58 11.92 -9.95
C ALA A 7 2.44 11.77 -8.93
N ALA A 8 1.68 12.83 -8.68
CA ALA A 8 0.49 12.76 -7.81
C ALA A 8 -0.61 11.85 -8.38
N ALA A 9 -0.85 11.90 -9.70
CA ALA A 9 -1.84 11.04 -10.36
C ALA A 9 -1.42 9.56 -10.36
N GLN A 10 -0.11 9.27 -10.49
CA GLN A 10 0.44 7.93 -10.35
C GLN A 10 0.20 7.38 -8.94
N PHE A 11 0.49 8.17 -7.90
CA PHE A 11 0.21 7.79 -6.53
C PHE A 11 -1.29 7.51 -6.31
N GLN A 12 -2.18 8.37 -6.81
CA GLN A 12 -3.64 8.13 -6.71
C GLN A 12 -4.07 6.83 -7.38
N THR A 13 -3.44 6.46 -8.50
CA THR A 13 -3.73 5.21 -9.20
C THR A 13 -3.29 4.00 -8.36
N ALA A 14 -2.08 4.05 -7.81
CA ALA A 14 -1.55 3.01 -6.92
C ALA A 14 -2.41 2.87 -5.65
N ASP A 15 -2.78 3.99 -5.02
CA ASP A 15 -3.59 3.98 -3.79
C ASP A 15 -5.00 3.41 -4.02
N LYS A 16 -5.62 3.72 -5.17
CA LYS A 16 -6.89 3.11 -5.56
C LYS A 16 -6.76 1.59 -5.68
N LYS A 17 -5.72 1.09 -6.37
CA LYS A 17 -5.47 -0.35 -6.53
C LYS A 17 -5.24 -1.02 -5.18
N LEU A 18 -4.40 -0.43 -4.32
CA LEU A 18 -4.18 -0.93 -2.96
C LEU A 18 -5.48 -1.03 -2.17
N ASN A 19 -6.33 0.00 -2.23
CA ASN A 19 -7.61 0.00 -1.52
C ASN A 19 -8.54 -1.10 -2.02
N GLU A 20 -8.62 -1.34 -3.33
CA GLU A 20 -9.39 -2.45 -3.91
C GLU A 20 -8.88 -3.81 -3.41
N THR A 21 -7.57 -4.04 -3.46
CA THR A 21 -6.93 -5.28 -2.96
C THR A 21 -7.15 -5.47 -1.45
N TYR A 22 -7.02 -4.39 -0.66
CA TYR A 22 -7.29 -4.41 0.78
C TYR A 22 -8.75 -4.75 1.11
N GLN A 23 -9.72 -4.19 0.37
CA GLN A 23 -11.13 -4.55 0.55
C GLN A 23 -11.40 -6.02 0.22
N ASN A 24 -10.74 -6.57 -0.80
CA ASN A 24 -10.84 -8.00 -1.11
C ASN A 24 -10.24 -8.86 0.00
N ALA A 25 -9.10 -8.48 0.55
CA ALA A 25 -8.50 -9.16 1.71
C ALA A 25 -9.40 -9.10 2.95
N LEU A 26 -10.03 -7.98 3.24
CA LEU A 26 -11.00 -7.86 4.34
C LEU A 26 -12.22 -8.77 4.17
N LYS A 27 -12.73 -8.91 2.93
CA LYS A 27 -13.87 -9.78 2.64
C LYS A 27 -13.54 -11.25 2.89
N ARG A 28 -12.32 -11.69 2.55
CA ARG A 28 -11.86 -13.06 2.77
C ARG A 28 -11.46 -13.34 4.21
N ALA A 29 -10.95 -12.33 4.92
CA ALA A 29 -10.52 -12.50 6.30
C ALA A 29 -11.67 -12.90 7.24
N GLU A 30 -11.42 -13.88 8.09
CA GLU A 30 -12.27 -14.25 9.22
C GLU A 30 -12.28 -13.15 10.30
N PRO A 31 -13.26 -13.10 11.22
CA PRO A 31 -13.40 -11.99 12.16
C PRO A 31 -12.11 -11.62 12.94
N PRO A 32 -11.35 -12.58 13.53
CA PRO A 32 -10.09 -12.24 14.20
C PRO A 32 -9.00 -11.73 13.24
N GLN A 33 -8.99 -12.22 11.99
CA GLN A 33 -8.02 -11.84 10.97
C GLN A 33 -8.29 -10.43 10.45
N ARG A 34 -9.56 -10.00 10.39
CA ARG A 34 -9.93 -8.63 9.98
C ARG A 34 -9.30 -7.58 10.89
N ASP A 35 -9.31 -7.82 12.20
CA ASP A 35 -8.74 -6.87 13.16
C ASP A 35 -7.21 -6.82 13.06
N LEU A 36 -6.56 -7.97 12.86
CA LEU A 36 -5.13 -8.03 12.57
C LEU A 36 -4.77 -7.30 11.27
N LEU A 37 -5.54 -7.53 10.20
CA LEU A 37 -5.32 -6.91 8.89
C LEU A 37 -5.49 -5.39 8.97
N LYS A 38 -6.54 -4.89 9.63
CA LYS A 38 -6.75 -3.46 9.88
C LYS A 38 -5.59 -2.85 10.65
N LYS A 39 -5.17 -3.50 11.75
CA LYS A 39 -4.05 -3.03 12.57
C LYS A 39 -2.75 -2.96 11.76
N ALA A 40 -2.46 -4.00 10.97
CA ALA A 40 -1.28 -4.04 10.11
C ALA A 40 -1.32 -2.95 9.03
N GLN A 41 -2.48 -2.69 8.42
CA GLN A 41 -2.64 -1.66 7.41
C GLN A 41 -2.44 -0.25 7.99
N ILE A 42 -3.01 0.04 9.17
CA ILE A 42 -2.82 1.33 9.86
C ILE A 42 -1.34 1.55 10.21
N ALA A 43 -0.68 0.52 10.76
CA ALA A 43 0.74 0.61 11.09
C ALA A 43 1.62 0.83 9.84
N TRP A 44 1.27 0.17 8.73
CA TRP A 44 1.96 0.36 7.46
C TRP A 44 1.78 1.79 6.90
N ILE A 45 0.58 2.40 7.01
CA ILE A 45 0.37 3.79 6.59
C ILE A 45 1.32 4.73 7.35
N ALA A 46 1.42 4.57 8.67
CA ALA A 46 2.33 5.38 9.48
C ALA A 46 3.81 5.19 9.08
N LEU A 47 4.21 3.95 8.76
CA LEU A 47 5.56 3.66 8.24
C LEU A 47 5.79 4.33 6.88
N ARG A 48 4.87 4.17 5.92
CA ARG A 48 4.96 4.78 4.58
C ARG A 48 5.15 6.29 4.68
N ASP A 49 4.32 6.93 5.48
CA ASP A 49 4.34 8.39 5.61
C ASP A 49 5.66 8.87 6.24
N ALA A 50 6.17 8.15 7.24
CA ALA A 50 7.47 8.44 7.86
C ALA A 50 8.65 8.21 6.89
N ASP A 51 8.65 7.10 6.16
CA ASP A 51 9.67 6.78 5.16
C ASP A 51 9.70 7.83 4.06
N CYS A 52 8.54 8.25 3.54
CA CYS A 52 8.48 9.21 2.44
C CYS A 52 8.78 10.66 2.88
N ALA A 53 8.50 11.00 4.14
CA ALA A 53 9.01 12.23 4.74
C ALA A 53 10.56 12.21 4.79
N LEU A 54 11.15 11.10 5.23
CA LEU A 54 12.61 10.93 5.26
C LEU A 54 13.22 11.00 3.85
N VAL A 55 12.68 10.25 2.88
CA VAL A 55 13.19 10.21 1.50
C VAL A 55 13.14 11.59 0.84
N SER A 56 12.07 12.35 1.06
CA SER A 56 11.92 13.68 0.45
C SER A 56 12.70 14.78 1.17
N SER A 57 13.13 14.57 2.43
CA SER A 57 13.86 15.56 3.23
C SER A 57 15.17 16.05 2.59
N GLY A 58 15.85 15.21 1.79
CA GLY A 58 17.06 15.60 1.06
C GLY A 58 16.84 16.68 -0.01
N THR A 59 15.58 17.00 -0.32
CA THR A 59 15.18 18.02 -1.30
C THR A 59 14.32 19.12 -0.69
N GLU A 60 14.29 19.22 0.64
CA GLU A 60 13.44 20.16 1.38
C GLU A 60 13.60 21.62 0.89
N GLY A 61 12.46 22.31 0.72
CA GLY A 61 12.40 23.67 0.16
C GLY A 61 12.61 23.76 -1.36
N GLY A 62 12.97 22.66 -2.02
CA GLY A 62 13.12 22.57 -3.46
C GLY A 62 11.80 22.29 -4.20
N SER A 63 11.70 22.74 -5.45
CA SER A 63 10.50 22.53 -6.29
C SER A 63 10.25 21.07 -6.70
N ILE A 64 11.25 20.20 -6.53
CA ILE A 64 11.19 18.77 -6.83
C ILE A 64 10.73 17.92 -5.65
N GLN A 65 10.76 18.46 -4.42
CA GLN A 65 10.42 17.71 -3.20
C GLN A 65 9.04 17.02 -3.28
N PRO A 66 7.96 17.67 -3.76
CA PRO A 66 6.66 17.01 -3.86
C PRO A 66 6.68 15.81 -4.82
N MET A 67 7.46 15.89 -5.89
CA MET A 67 7.62 14.79 -6.85
C MET A 67 8.31 13.58 -6.21
N ILE A 68 9.39 13.82 -5.46
CA ILE A 68 10.12 12.76 -4.74
C ILE A 68 9.23 12.10 -3.69
N ALA A 69 8.46 12.89 -2.94
CA ALA A 69 7.50 12.38 -1.98
C ALA A 69 6.42 11.51 -2.65
N SER A 70 5.80 11.98 -3.75
CA SER A 70 4.80 11.23 -4.51
C SER A 70 5.35 9.94 -5.13
N GLN A 71 6.59 9.94 -5.60
CA GLN A 71 7.22 8.73 -6.13
C GLN A 71 7.43 7.69 -5.02
N CYS A 72 7.98 8.10 -3.88
CA CYS A 72 8.13 7.21 -2.72
C CYS A 72 6.77 6.62 -2.29
N MET A 73 5.73 7.45 -2.23
CA MET A 73 4.40 6.99 -1.87
C MET A 73 3.85 5.97 -2.87
N THR A 74 4.09 6.16 -4.17
CA THR A 74 3.73 5.19 -5.22
C THR A 74 4.43 3.85 -4.99
N ASP A 75 5.77 3.86 -4.89
CA ASP A 75 6.57 2.63 -4.78
C ASP A 75 6.17 1.80 -3.55
N LYS A 76 6.04 2.45 -2.38
CA LYS A 76 5.61 1.80 -1.13
C LYS A 76 4.19 1.25 -1.21
N THR A 77 3.31 1.92 -1.95
CA THR A 77 1.91 1.52 -2.14
C THR A 77 1.82 0.30 -3.05
N ASP A 78 2.61 0.26 -4.12
CA ASP A 78 2.70 -0.89 -5.03
C ASP A 78 3.29 -2.12 -4.31
N GLU A 79 4.34 -1.95 -3.50
CA GLU A 79 4.90 -3.02 -2.66
C GLU A 79 3.84 -3.59 -1.70
N ARG A 80 3.07 -2.72 -1.06
CA ARG A 80 2.02 -3.13 -0.13
C ARG A 80 0.88 -3.84 -0.84
N GLU A 81 0.49 -3.35 -2.01
CA GLU A 81 -0.54 -3.95 -2.84
C GLU A 81 -0.12 -5.36 -3.26
N ALA A 82 1.12 -5.53 -3.74
CA ALA A 82 1.67 -6.83 -4.11
C ALA A 82 1.69 -7.80 -2.91
N PHE A 83 2.07 -7.33 -1.72
CA PHE A 83 2.00 -8.12 -0.50
C PHE A 83 0.56 -8.55 -0.18
N LEU A 84 -0.42 -7.64 -0.23
CA LEU A 84 -1.82 -8.02 0.03
C LEU A 84 -2.35 -8.97 -1.05
N ALA A 85 -1.98 -8.76 -2.31
CA ALA A 85 -2.38 -9.62 -3.42
C ALA A 85 -1.80 -11.03 -3.29
N SER A 86 -0.58 -11.20 -2.75
CA SER A 86 -0.03 -12.53 -2.50
C SER A 86 -0.83 -13.29 -1.44
N LEU A 87 -1.41 -12.60 -0.45
CA LEU A 87 -2.33 -13.22 0.53
C LEU A 87 -3.69 -13.63 -0.09
N LEU A 88 -3.96 -13.24 -1.34
CA LEU A 88 -5.19 -13.59 -2.07
C LEU A 88 -4.97 -14.71 -3.10
N GLN A 89 -3.72 -15.13 -3.36
CA GLN A 89 -3.39 -16.14 -4.36
C GLN A 89 -3.16 -17.52 -3.74
N CYS A 90 -3.88 -17.83 -2.67
CA CYS A 90 -3.71 -19.05 -1.91
C CYS A 90 -4.50 -20.21 -2.52
N GLU A 91 -3.83 -21.32 -2.77
CA GLU A 91 -4.46 -22.60 -3.11
C GLU A 91 -4.98 -23.31 -1.83
N GLU A 92 -5.96 -24.18 -2.00
CA GLU A 92 -6.55 -24.94 -0.89
C GLU A 92 -5.48 -25.84 -0.23
N GLY A 93 -5.15 -25.58 1.04
CA GLY A 93 -4.14 -26.33 1.79
C GLY A 93 -2.78 -25.64 1.96
N ASP A 94 -2.58 -24.43 1.42
CA ASP A 94 -1.38 -23.64 1.69
C ASP A 94 -1.37 -23.07 3.13
N LEU A 95 -0.63 -23.72 4.03
CA LEU A 95 -0.48 -23.31 5.43
C LEU A 95 0.28 -21.98 5.61
N SER A 96 0.94 -21.48 4.56
CA SER A 96 1.61 -20.17 4.60
C SER A 96 0.65 -19.00 4.40
N CYS A 97 -0.57 -19.29 3.95
CA CYS A 97 -1.58 -18.30 3.66
C CYS A 97 -2.53 -18.04 4.82
N PRO A 98 -2.63 -16.79 5.31
CA PRO A 98 -3.51 -16.48 6.43
C PRO A 98 -4.98 -16.34 6.02
N LEU A 99 -5.29 -16.12 4.73
CA LEU A 99 -6.68 -15.90 4.27
C LEU A 99 -7.24 -17.16 3.61
N PRO A 100 -8.52 -17.49 3.83
CA PRO A 100 -9.16 -18.60 3.14
C PRO A 100 -9.24 -18.34 1.62
N PRO A 101 -9.29 -19.42 0.79
CA PRO A 101 -9.44 -19.30 -0.65
C PRO A 101 -10.74 -18.59 -1.03
N ALA A 102 -10.78 -18.01 -2.24
CA ALA A 102 -12.04 -17.52 -2.79
C ALA A 102 -12.96 -18.72 -3.07
N GLY A 103 -14.04 -18.82 -2.30
CA GLY A 103 -15.11 -19.79 -2.55
C GLY A 103 -15.89 -19.49 -3.83
#